data_AF-A0A956CH14-F1
#
_entry.id   AF-A0A956CH14-F1
#
_cell.length_a   1.000
_cell.length_b   1.000
_cell.length_c   1.000
_cell.angle_alpha   90.00
_cell.angle_beta   90.00
_cell.angle_gamma   90.00
#
_symmetry.space_group_name_H-M   'P 1'
#
loop_
_entity.id
_entity.type
_entity.pdbx_description
1 polymer ?
#
loop_
_entity_poly.entity_id
_entity_poly.type
_entity_poly.pdbx_seq_one_letter_code
_entity_poly.pdbx_strand_id
1 'polypeptide(L)'
;MKWTHAAVVVVGLLGACSEPSPAPAPAPPVAPAPAVTVDAATACRGRIQAALKEASLPGISELDEHRAEVLARSKAEPVVFTREPRADQDVSREVQMYRDQLAKSPSPGWTLHLLYKYLHNRPEIARAVLLREGYLYSANPDLAAAMVDAVELHDLYREPELRIQRGSAVLTAKKGKGIYYDYVDGPERGRRAHILLFDRVWPAGTDPGAPLHVDLRPLSHERGFQRMRIKHLSAEHMVADLRYGGTWVPSLLDVKGTRVSFACEALPEGARERVTQARALATRRQRAVAKQRAAMVTMVEEALPFDEPITEEGQQDGNLRPAWKWAYSHGWDGYTFNDDYYRVFDLQGRPKVPQVCIDFITDTLERASGTWWEPQDRARERKLGGVDFDNMDIENRRSVDVFIRYAKEHPAWFDVYELADEERVRFFNRHDFFAHLAANADRYAPGDIVAIHGPRSDGEMHWHSFYIYDSDPVTGMPLLTASNAGRPRIRSWEGEMRAAPLRSIRARIRLRLDWLESILGRDDVVTQAGPAPLISAPI
;
A
#
# COMPACT_ATOMS: atom_id res chain seq x y z
N MET A 1 -45.51 -33.10 50.86
CA MET A 1 -45.55 -31.75 50.25
C MET A 1 -44.16 -31.40 49.75
N LYS A 2 -43.94 -31.43 48.44
CA LYS A 2 -42.87 -30.70 47.72
C LYS A 2 -43.10 -30.97 46.22
N TRP A 3 -43.60 -29.95 45.54
CA TRP A 3 -43.83 -29.94 44.09
C TRP A 3 -42.51 -29.61 43.40
N THR A 4 -42.08 -30.47 42.48
CA THR A 4 -41.00 -30.21 41.52
C THR A 4 -41.62 -29.63 40.24
N HIS A 5 -41.32 -28.37 39.94
CA HIS A 5 -41.60 -27.78 38.63
C HIS A 5 -40.33 -27.89 37.78
N ALA A 6 -40.40 -28.73 36.74
CA ALA A 6 -39.43 -28.72 35.64
C ALA A 6 -39.98 -27.77 34.56
N ALA A 7 -39.33 -26.63 34.38
CA ALA A 7 -39.61 -25.72 33.27
C ALA A 7 -38.85 -26.20 32.03
N VAL A 8 -39.59 -26.62 31.02
CA VAL A 8 -39.06 -26.90 29.68
C VAL A 8 -38.95 -25.57 28.95
N VAL A 9 -37.73 -25.09 28.73
CA VAL A 9 -37.44 -23.95 27.85
C VAL A 9 -37.29 -24.48 26.43
N VAL A 10 -38.29 -24.20 25.59
CA VAL A 10 -38.21 -24.41 24.15
C VAL A 10 -37.48 -23.22 23.53
N VAL A 11 -36.22 -23.41 23.16
CA VAL A 11 -35.44 -22.44 22.37
C VAL A 11 -35.81 -22.64 20.89
N GLY A 12 -36.66 -21.75 20.37
CA GLY A 12 -36.95 -21.66 18.94
C GLY A 12 -35.79 -20.98 18.20
N LEU A 13 -34.93 -21.78 17.56
CA LEU A 13 -33.93 -21.32 16.60
C LEU A 13 -34.62 -20.99 15.27
N LEU A 14 -35.03 -19.74 15.07
CA LEU A 14 -35.36 -19.21 13.75
C LEU A 14 -34.05 -18.88 13.01
N GLY A 15 -33.53 -19.87 12.28
CA GLY A 15 -32.42 -19.68 11.35
C GLY A 15 -32.89 -18.88 10.14
N ALA A 16 -32.57 -17.58 10.11
CA ALA A 16 -32.67 -16.78 8.90
C ALA A 16 -31.54 -17.17 7.95
N CYS A 17 -31.85 -18.03 6.97
CA CYS A 17 -31.00 -18.30 5.82
C CYS A 17 -30.81 -16.98 5.05
N SER A 18 -29.68 -16.31 5.27
CA SER A 18 -29.25 -15.21 4.41
C SER A 18 -28.68 -15.84 3.14
N GLU A 19 -29.40 -15.72 2.02
CA GLU A 19 -28.91 -16.13 0.72
C GLU A 19 -27.57 -15.41 0.42
N PRO A 20 -26.53 -16.12 -0.04
CA PRO A 20 -25.29 -15.49 -0.43
C PRO A 20 -25.57 -14.53 -1.59
N SER A 21 -25.17 -13.27 -1.39
CA SER A 21 -25.26 -12.24 -2.43
C SER A 21 -24.52 -12.74 -3.69
N PRO A 22 -25.13 -12.72 -4.88
CA PRO A 22 -24.50 -13.22 -6.09
C PRO A 22 -23.19 -12.46 -6.34
N ALA A 23 -22.12 -13.21 -6.57
CA ALA A 23 -20.83 -12.64 -6.96
C ALA A 23 -21.05 -11.73 -8.17
N PRO A 24 -20.43 -10.52 -8.21
CA PRO A 24 -20.54 -9.64 -9.36
C PRO A 24 -20.09 -10.39 -10.61
N ALA A 25 -20.89 -10.31 -11.68
CA ALA A 25 -20.57 -10.95 -12.94
C ALA A 25 -19.17 -10.52 -13.42
N PRO A 26 -18.35 -11.45 -13.93
CA PRO A 26 -17.03 -11.12 -14.43
C PRO A 26 -17.16 -10.04 -15.52
N ALA A 27 -16.36 -8.98 -15.40
CA ALA A 27 -16.30 -7.95 -16.42
C ALA A 27 -15.94 -8.60 -17.77
N PRO A 28 -16.59 -8.21 -18.88
CA PRO A 28 -16.29 -8.75 -20.19
C PRO A 28 -14.80 -8.56 -20.52
N PRO A 29 -14.17 -9.51 -21.23
CA PRO A 29 -12.77 -9.38 -21.62
C PRO A 29 -12.57 -8.08 -22.39
N VAL A 30 -11.62 -7.26 -21.93
CA VAL A 30 -11.27 -6.00 -22.60
C VAL A 30 -10.76 -6.33 -23.99
N ALA A 31 -11.54 -5.99 -25.01
CA ALA A 31 -11.14 -6.15 -26.40
C ALA A 31 -9.80 -5.41 -26.64
N PRO A 32 -8.89 -5.97 -27.44
CA PRO A 32 -7.67 -5.26 -27.81
C PRO A 32 -8.03 -3.89 -28.38
N ALA A 33 -7.39 -2.83 -27.88
CA ALA A 33 -7.69 -1.48 -28.31
C ALA A 33 -7.56 -1.40 -29.85
N PRO A 34 -8.54 -0.82 -30.57
CA PRO A 34 -8.48 -0.70 -32.02
C PRO A 34 -7.22 0.03 -32.45
N ALA A 35 -6.66 -0.35 -33.60
CA ALA A 35 -5.47 0.30 -34.15
C ALA A 35 -5.73 1.79 -34.36
N VAL A 36 -5.03 2.64 -33.60
CA VAL A 36 -5.13 4.10 -33.71
C VAL A 36 -4.55 4.53 -35.06
N THR A 37 -5.37 4.92 -36.04
CA THR A 37 -4.89 5.41 -37.35
C THR A 37 -4.18 6.77 -37.21
N VAL A 38 -3.40 7.18 -38.23
CA VAL A 38 -2.78 8.53 -38.26
C VAL A 38 -3.85 9.63 -38.12
N ASP A 39 -5.02 9.40 -38.71
CA ASP A 39 -6.18 10.29 -38.60
C ASP A 39 -6.69 10.39 -37.16
N ALA A 40 -6.71 9.28 -36.41
CA ALA A 40 -7.12 9.27 -35.00
C ALA A 40 -6.16 10.07 -34.10
N ALA A 41 -4.84 10.00 -34.34
CA ALA A 41 -3.87 10.79 -33.60
C ALA A 41 -4.03 12.30 -33.91
N THR A 42 -4.29 12.66 -35.17
CA THR A 42 -4.57 14.06 -35.57
C THR A 42 -5.87 14.57 -34.97
N ALA A 43 -6.95 13.78 -35.01
CA ALA A 43 -8.21 14.11 -34.36
C ALA A 43 -8.03 14.29 -32.85
N CYS A 44 -7.24 13.43 -32.19
CA CYS A 44 -6.96 13.57 -30.76
C CYS A 44 -6.19 14.86 -30.45
N ARG A 45 -5.20 15.24 -31.27
CA ARG A 45 -4.53 16.54 -31.12
C ARG A 45 -5.51 17.70 -31.18
N GLY A 46 -6.48 17.67 -32.10
CA GLY A 46 -7.55 18.66 -32.18
C GLY A 46 -8.37 18.75 -30.87
N ARG A 47 -8.76 17.59 -30.31
CA ARG A 47 -9.48 17.52 -29.03
C ARG A 47 -8.64 18.01 -27.85
N ILE A 48 -7.35 17.68 -27.80
CA ILE A 48 -6.41 18.18 -26.80
C ILE A 48 -6.33 19.72 -26.87
N GLN A 49 -6.21 20.29 -28.06
CA GLN A 49 -6.16 21.76 -28.23
C GLN A 49 -7.49 22.45 -27.84
N ALA A 50 -8.63 21.76 -27.99
CA ALA A 50 -9.90 22.26 -27.49
C ALA A 50 -9.94 22.22 -25.96
N ALA A 51 -9.56 21.11 -25.34
CA ALA A 51 -9.53 20.95 -23.88
C ALA A 51 -8.57 21.94 -23.20
N LEU A 52 -7.42 22.25 -23.83
CA LEU A 52 -6.46 23.26 -23.33
C LEU A 52 -7.04 24.68 -23.27
N LYS A 53 -8.16 24.96 -23.95
CA LYS A 53 -8.84 26.26 -23.92
C LYS A 53 -9.91 26.35 -22.83
N GLU A 54 -10.20 25.25 -22.14
CA GLU A 54 -11.15 25.22 -21.05
C GLU A 54 -10.61 26.01 -19.84
N ALA A 55 -11.50 26.39 -18.94
CA ALA A 55 -11.11 27.05 -17.71
C ALA A 55 -10.29 26.07 -16.84
N SER A 56 -9.02 26.40 -16.62
CA SER A 56 -8.16 25.60 -15.75
C SER A 56 -8.65 25.68 -14.31
N LEU A 57 -8.74 24.53 -13.66
CA LEU A 57 -8.82 24.44 -12.22
C LEU A 57 -7.44 24.79 -11.62
N PRO A 58 -7.42 25.35 -10.39
CA PRO A 58 -6.19 25.87 -9.80
C PRO A 58 -5.19 24.79 -9.38
N GLY A 59 -5.63 23.54 -9.15
CA GLY A 59 -4.77 22.47 -8.63
C GLY A 59 -4.23 22.79 -7.23
N ILE A 60 -3.10 22.20 -6.87
CA ILE A 60 -2.37 22.49 -5.62
C ILE A 60 -0.86 22.47 -5.87
N SER A 61 -0.29 23.62 -6.21
CA SER A 61 1.14 23.74 -6.53
C SER A 61 2.06 23.33 -5.38
N GLU A 62 1.73 23.69 -4.13
CA GLU A 62 2.55 23.37 -2.96
C GLU A 62 2.62 21.85 -2.69
N LEU A 63 1.48 21.16 -2.81
CA LEU A 63 1.46 19.71 -2.71
C LEU A 63 2.22 19.08 -3.88
N ASP A 64 2.09 19.61 -5.10
CA ASP A 64 2.78 19.06 -6.27
C ASP A 64 4.31 19.19 -6.14
N GLU A 65 4.81 20.28 -5.56
CA GLU A 65 6.23 20.49 -5.25
C GLU A 65 6.76 19.47 -4.23
N HIS A 66 5.97 19.17 -3.20
CA HIS A 66 6.33 18.23 -2.14
C HIS A 66 5.75 16.82 -2.31
N ARG A 67 5.14 16.52 -3.45
CA ARG A 67 4.29 15.32 -3.65
C ARG A 67 5.00 14.03 -3.29
N ALA A 68 6.24 13.89 -3.76
CA ALA A 68 7.06 12.70 -3.50
C ALA A 68 7.30 12.52 -1.99
N GLU A 69 7.68 13.59 -1.31
CA GLU A 69 7.97 13.51 0.12
C GLU A 69 6.69 13.27 0.94
N VAL A 70 5.59 13.99 0.64
CA VAL A 70 4.30 13.80 1.31
C VAL A 70 3.80 12.36 1.17
N LEU A 71 3.73 11.84 -0.06
CA LEU A 71 3.15 10.52 -0.32
C LEU A 71 4.03 9.35 0.15
N ALA A 72 5.34 9.53 0.28
CA ALA A 72 6.23 8.48 0.77
C ALA A 72 6.45 8.54 2.28
N ARG A 73 6.21 9.69 2.92
CA ARG A 73 6.23 9.81 4.37
C ARG A 73 4.89 9.41 4.99
N SER A 74 3.80 9.82 4.37
CA SER A 74 2.45 9.50 4.83
C SER A 74 1.87 8.33 4.06
N LYS A 75 1.19 7.44 4.75
CA LYS A 75 0.31 6.49 4.06
C LYS A 75 -0.86 7.28 3.48
N ALA A 76 -0.84 7.46 2.16
CA ALA A 76 -1.69 8.40 1.45
C ALA A 76 -2.26 7.76 0.19
N GLU A 77 -3.46 8.18 -0.18
CA GLU A 77 -4.09 7.84 -1.45
C GLU A 77 -3.58 8.79 -2.53
N PRO A 78 -2.88 8.34 -3.59
CA PRO A 78 -2.14 9.22 -4.51
C PRO A 78 -3.05 9.93 -5.52
N VAL A 79 -3.97 10.74 -5.03
CA VAL A 79 -4.93 11.52 -5.80
C VAL A 79 -4.31 12.80 -6.33
N VAL A 80 -5.01 13.43 -7.27
CA VAL A 80 -4.72 14.79 -7.74
C VAL A 80 -5.88 15.68 -7.34
N PHE A 81 -5.60 16.75 -6.61
CA PHE A 81 -6.63 17.69 -6.20
C PHE A 81 -6.94 18.69 -7.31
N THR A 82 -8.22 19.02 -7.48
CA THR A 82 -8.68 20.07 -8.38
C THR A 82 -8.47 21.47 -7.81
N ARG A 83 -8.47 21.57 -6.47
CA ARG A 83 -8.09 22.75 -5.70
C ARG A 83 -7.72 22.35 -4.28
N GLU A 84 -7.06 23.23 -3.55
CA GLU A 84 -6.80 23.03 -2.12
C GLU A 84 -8.12 22.96 -1.32
N PRO A 85 -8.29 21.94 -0.45
CA PRO A 85 -9.37 21.91 0.53
C PRO A 85 -9.24 23.05 1.52
N ARG A 86 -10.34 23.77 1.79
CA ARG A 86 -10.36 24.95 2.66
C ARG A 86 -10.64 24.55 4.10
N ALA A 87 -9.97 25.24 5.01
CA ALA A 87 -10.34 25.23 6.42
C ALA A 87 -11.63 26.06 6.60
N ASP A 88 -12.55 25.57 7.45
CA ASP A 88 -13.73 26.33 7.84
C ASP A 88 -13.33 27.66 8.49
N GLN A 89 -13.94 28.77 8.09
CA GLN A 89 -13.61 30.10 8.60
C GLN A 89 -14.47 30.49 9.80
N ASP A 90 -15.66 29.90 9.95
CA ASP A 90 -16.57 30.19 11.07
C ASP A 90 -16.25 29.28 12.25
N VAL A 91 -15.10 29.54 12.88
CA VAL A 91 -14.57 28.71 13.96
C VAL A 91 -14.27 29.52 15.21
N SER A 92 -14.20 28.84 16.35
CA SER A 92 -13.84 29.48 17.61
C SER A 92 -12.39 30.01 17.56
N ARG A 93 -12.12 31.04 18.39
CA ARG A 93 -10.76 31.57 18.59
C ARG A 93 -9.75 30.49 19.00
N GLU A 94 -10.21 29.49 19.75
CA GLU A 94 -9.39 28.35 20.15
C GLU A 94 -8.95 27.51 18.94
N VAL A 95 -9.87 27.18 18.02
CA VAL A 95 -9.54 26.46 16.78
C VAL A 95 -8.55 27.26 15.94
N GLN A 96 -8.79 28.56 15.78
CA GLN A 96 -7.88 29.44 15.03
C GLN A 96 -6.48 29.45 15.65
N MET A 97 -6.38 29.51 16.98
CA MET A 97 -5.11 29.45 17.69
C MET A 97 -4.35 28.15 17.41
N TYR A 98 -5.01 26.98 17.44
CA TYR A 98 -4.34 25.70 17.17
C TYR A 98 -3.89 25.59 15.70
N ARG A 99 -4.71 26.04 14.75
CA ARG A 99 -4.33 26.08 13.33
C ARG A 99 -3.14 27.00 13.09
N ASP A 100 -3.13 28.18 13.71
CA ASP A 100 -2.02 29.12 13.65
C ASP A 100 -0.73 28.53 14.21
N GLN A 101 -0.80 27.78 15.33
CA GLN A 101 0.35 27.09 15.90
C GLN A 101 0.91 26.04 14.94
N LEU A 102 0.06 25.23 14.30
CA LEU A 102 0.50 24.26 13.29
C LEU A 102 1.13 24.95 12.08
N ALA A 103 0.48 25.98 11.54
CA ALA A 103 0.92 26.66 10.32
C ALA A 103 2.23 27.45 10.50
N LYS A 104 2.47 28.03 11.68
CA LYS A 104 3.64 28.87 11.97
C LYS A 104 4.80 28.09 12.61
N SER A 105 4.59 26.82 12.96
CA SER A 105 5.61 26.02 13.63
C SER A 105 6.74 25.62 12.67
N PRO A 106 8.02 25.67 13.10
CA PRO A 106 9.12 25.09 12.34
C PRO A 106 9.12 23.55 12.35
N SER A 107 8.36 22.91 13.24
CA SER A 107 8.19 21.45 13.30
C SER A 107 6.71 21.13 13.55
N PRO A 108 5.88 21.22 12.50
CA PRO A 108 4.44 21.08 12.65
C PRO A 108 4.03 19.67 13.05
N GLY A 109 4.80 18.62 12.72
CA GLY A 109 4.54 17.26 13.20
C GLY A 109 4.69 17.12 14.71
N TRP A 110 5.75 17.70 15.30
CA TRP A 110 5.93 17.75 16.75
C TRP A 110 4.87 18.61 17.44
N THR A 111 4.54 19.76 16.85
CA THR A 111 3.46 20.62 17.36
C THR A 111 2.12 19.88 17.37
N LEU A 112 1.80 19.10 16.32
CA LEU A 112 0.61 18.25 16.32
C LEU A 112 0.65 17.25 17.47
N HIS A 113 1.78 16.56 17.71
CA HIS A 113 1.90 15.62 18.82
C HIS A 113 1.57 16.25 20.19
N LEU A 114 2.04 17.48 20.43
CA LEU A 114 1.73 18.24 21.65
C LEU A 114 0.25 18.63 21.71
N LEU A 115 -0.30 19.14 20.60
CA LEU A 115 -1.69 19.57 20.53
C LEU A 115 -2.69 18.41 20.64
N TYR A 116 -2.32 17.22 20.14
CA TYR A 116 -3.24 16.09 20.06
C TYR A 116 -3.77 15.64 21.43
N LYS A 117 -2.99 15.84 22.49
CA LYS A 117 -3.42 15.62 23.88
C LYS A 117 -4.66 16.44 24.27
N TYR A 118 -4.87 17.58 23.63
CA TYR A 118 -6.04 18.44 23.84
C TYR A 118 -7.17 18.18 22.82
N LEU A 119 -6.85 17.55 21.69
CA LEU A 119 -7.80 17.31 20.59
C LEU A 119 -8.55 15.98 20.72
N HIS A 120 -7.90 14.89 21.14
CA HIS A 120 -8.43 13.52 21.00
C HIS A 120 -9.81 13.27 21.63
N ASN A 121 -10.16 13.98 22.71
CA ASN A 121 -11.49 13.86 23.35
C ASN A 121 -12.49 14.95 22.93
N ARG A 122 -12.15 15.82 21.97
CA ARG A 122 -12.94 17.00 21.56
C ARG A 122 -13.19 16.96 20.05
N PRO A 123 -14.10 16.07 19.58
CA PRO A 123 -14.25 15.77 18.16
C PRO A 123 -14.57 16.97 17.28
N GLU A 124 -15.41 17.90 17.74
CA GLU A 124 -15.74 19.11 16.98
C GLU A 124 -14.51 20.00 16.74
N ILE A 125 -13.68 20.19 17.77
CA ILE A 125 -12.46 20.99 17.67
C ILE A 125 -11.39 20.23 16.89
N ALA A 126 -11.24 18.93 17.13
CA ALA A 126 -10.30 18.09 16.37
C ALA A 126 -10.61 18.13 14.87
N ARG A 127 -11.88 17.97 14.47
CA ARG A 127 -12.31 18.11 13.07
C ARG A 127 -12.03 19.50 12.53
N ALA A 128 -12.39 20.55 13.26
CA ALA A 128 -12.16 21.91 12.82
C ALA A 128 -10.66 22.20 12.65
N VAL A 129 -9.80 21.70 13.52
CA VAL A 129 -8.33 21.90 13.41
C VAL A 129 -7.72 21.07 12.28
N LEU A 130 -8.08 19.79 12.18
CA LEU A 130 -7.35 18.79 11.40
C LEU A 130 -7.95 18.49 10.02
N LEU A 131 -9.25 18.71 9.84
CA LEU A 131 -9.94 18.45 8.58
C LEU A 131 -10.19 19.74 7.81
N ARG A 132 -10.13 19.64 6.49
CA ARG A 132 -10.44 20.72 5.55
C ARG A 132 -11.50 20.22 4.57
N GLU A 133 -12.73 20.73 4.64
CA GLU A 133 -13.87 20.24 3.85
C GLU A 133 -14.05 18.69 3.92
N GLY A 134 -13.78 18.14 5.12
CA GLY A 134 -13.82 16.70 5.41
C GLY A 134 -12.56 15.92 5.05
N TYR A 135 -11.56 16.54 4.39
CA TYR A 135 -10.30 15.89 4.04
C TYR A 135 -9.28 15.92 5.17
N LEU A 136 -8.60 14.80 5.41
CA LEU A 136 -7.32 14.79 6.12
C LEU A 136 -6.23 15.25 5.15
N TYR A 137 -5.78 16.50 5.27
CA TYR A 137 -4.94 17.13 4.25
C TYR A 137 -3.80 17.96 4.87
N SER A 138 -2.61 17.81 4.29
CA SER A 138 -1.45 18.70 4.48
C SER A 138 -0.54 18.61 3.26
N ALA A 139 -0.03 19.74 2.77
CA ALA A 139 1.05 19.80 1.79
C ALA A 139 2.44 19.76 2.44
N ASN A 140 2.53 20.02 3.75
CA ASN A 140 3.77 19.91 4.50
C ASN A 140 4.06 18.43 4.83
N PRO A 141 5.21 17.87 4.40
CA PRO A 141 5.53 16.45 4.59
C PRO A 141 5.61 16.00 6.05
N ASP A 142 6.11 16.85 6.94
CA ASP A 142 6.27 16.53 8.37
C ASP A 142 4.91 16.44 9.08
N LEU A 143 4.06 17.44 8.85
CA LEU A 143 2.70 17.45 9.38
C LEU A 143 1.87 16.31 8.80
N ALA A 144 1.99 16.06 7.49
CA ALA A 144 1.27 14.98 6.82
C ALA A 144 1.60 13.61 7.44
N ALA A 145 2.87 13.35 7.76
CA ALA A 145 3.28 12.08 8.37
C ALA A 145 2.71 11.95 9.79
N ALA A 146 2.82 13.01 10.59
CA ALA A 146 2.29 13.04 11.95
C ALA A 146 0.76 12.88 12.00
N MET A 147 0.02 13.44 11.02
CA MET A 147 -1.43 13.31 10.95
C MET A 147 -1.86 11.85 10.76
N VAL A 148 -1.21 11.10 9.87
CA VAL A 148 -1.58 9.69 9.64
C VAL A 148 -1.18 8.80 10.83
N ASP A 149 -0.09 9.14 11.53
CA ASP A 149 0.35 8.39 12.71
C ASP A 149 -0.55 8.61 13.93
N ALA A 150 -1.04 9.84 14.13
CA ALA A 150 -1.72 10.23 15.36
C ALA A 150 -3.25 10.21 15.25
N VAL A 151 -3.81 10.58 14.10
CA VAL A 151 -5.24 10.89 13.98
C VAL A 151 -6.07 9.64 13.75
N GLU A 152 -7.01 9.36 14.64
CA GLU A 152 -7.95 8.24 14.48
C GLU A 152 -9.40 8.73 14.32
N LEU A 153 -10.24 7.94 13.65
CA LEU A 153 -11.63 8.32 13.34
C LEU A 153 -12.47 8.61 14.59
N HIS A 154 -12.23 7.90 15.68
CA HIS A 154 -12.99 8.03 16.93
C HIS A 154 -12.68 9.30 17.74
N ASP A 155 -11.55 9.94 17.44
CA ASP A 155 -11.18 11.25 17.96
C ASP A 155 -11.83 12.38 17.17
N LEU A 156 -12.20 12.10 15.91
CA LEU A 156 -12.85 13.04 15.01
C LEU A 156 -14.38 12.94 15.05
N TYR A 157 -14.95 11.77 15.29
CA TYR A 157 -16.40 11.53 15.15
C TYR A 157 -16.99 10.74 16.32
N ARG A 158 -18.29 10.94 16.54
CA ARG A 158 -19.11 10.21 17.53
C ARG A 158 -20.31 9.49 16.90
N GLU A 159 -20.62 9.82 15.66
CA GLU A 159 -21.73 9.33 14.86
C GLU A 159 -21.61 7.81 14.64
N PRO A 160 -22.72 7.05 14.63
CA PRO A 160 -22.65 5.58 14.61
C PRO A 160 -22.09 5.01 13.30
N GLU A 161 -22.19 5.75 12.21
CA GLU A 161 -21.76 5.34 10.87
C GLU A 161 -21.10 6.51 10.14
N LEU A 162 -19.98 6.24 9.50
CA LEU A 162 -19.20 7.18 8.70
C LEU A 162 -19.05 6.66 7.26
N ARG A 163 -18.86 7.61 6.34
CA ARG A 163 -18.42 7.35 4.97
C ARG A 163 -17.01 7.87 4.81
N ILE A 164 -16.16 7.07 4.17
CA ILE A 164 -14.75 7.38 3.90
C ILE A 164 -14.53 7.29 2.40
N GLN A 165 -14.33 8.42 1.73
CA GLN A 165 -13.93 8.44 0.32
C GLN A 165 -12.41 8.35 0.23
N ARG A 166 -11.95 7.22 -0.31
CA ARG A 166 -10.54 6.91 -0.58
C ARG A 166 -10.36 6.78 -2.08
N GLY A 167 -9.86 7.84 -2.69
CA GLY A 167 -9.75 7.95 -4.14
C GLY A 167 -11.13 7.83 -4.78
N SER A 168 -11.29 6.91 -5.72
CA SER A 168 -12.58 6.68 -6.38
C SER A 168 -13.58 5.83 -5.58
N ALA A 169 -13.17 5.20 -4.48
CA ALA A 169 -14.02 4.35 -3.66
C ALA A 169 -14.66 5.11 -2.49
N VAL A 170 -15.86 4.71 -2.08
CA VAL A 170 -16.50 5.14 -0.84
C VAL A 170 -16.72 3.92 0.03
N LEU A 171 -16.06 3.90 1.18
CA LEU A 171 -16.12 2.84 2.18
C LEU A 171 -17.07 3.23 3.32
N THR A 172 -17.65 2.24 3.96
CA THR A 172 -18.52 2.41 5.13
C THR A 172 -17.81 1.93 6.38
N ALA A 173 -17.76 2.79 7.40
CA ALA A 173 -17.22 2.45 8.71
C ALA A 173 -18.31 2.58 9.78
N LYS A 174 -18.51 1.54 10.58
CA LYS A 174 -19.49 1.54 11.68
C LYS A 174 -18.79 1.48 13.01
N LYS A 175 -19.31 2.19 14.00
CA LYS A 175 -18.81 2.11 15.36
C LYS A 175 -19.08 0.71 15.92
N GLY A 176 -18.03 0.05 16.40
CA GLY A 176 -18.11 -1.27 17.00
C GLY A 176 -18.67 -1.23 18.44
N LYS A 177 -18.50 -2.32 19.19
CA LYS A 177 -18.83 -2.36 20.63
C LYS A 177 -17.91 -1.46 21.48
N GLY A 178 -16.73 -1.11 20.96
CA GLY A 178 -15.76 -0.23 21.59
C GLY A 178 -15.87 1.22 21.13
N ILE A 179 -14.78 1.97 21.30
CA ILE A 179 -14.69 3.36 20.83
C ILE A 179 -14.35 3.46 19.33
N TYR A 180 -13.82 2.39 18.75
CA TYR A 180 -13.32 2.37 17.38
C TYR A 180 -14.41 2.13 16.33
N TYR A 181 -14.08 2.50 15.09
CA TYR A 181 -14.84 2.18 13.90
C TYR A 181 -14.22 0.98 13.20
N ASP A 182 -15.06 0.13 12.62
CA ASP A 182 -14.66 -1.01 11.79
C ASP A 182 -15.26 -0.84 10.39
N TYR A 183 -14.51 -1.21 9.36
CA TYR A 183 -15.04 -1.28 7.99
C TYR A 183 -16.12 -2.36 7.90
N VAL A 184 -17.23 -2.05 7.24
CA VAL A 184 -18.32 -3.02 7.03
C VAL A 184 -18.45 -3.49 5.58
N ASP A 185 -17.75 -2.82 4.67
CA ASP A 185 -17.65 -3.16 3.26
C ASP A 185 -16.19 -3.02 2.76
N GLY A 186 -15.99 -3.31 1.47
CA GLY A 186 -14.68 -3.23 0.84
C GLY A 186 -13.71 -4.36 1.24
N PRO A 187 -12.46 -4.26 0.77
CA PRO A 187 -11.44 -5.29 0.96
C PRO A 187 -10.96 -5.44 2.41
N GLU A 188 -11.30 -4.47 3.27
CA GLU A 188 -10.90 -4.46 4.67
C GLU A 188 -12.07 -4.73 5.63
N ARG A 189 -13.19 -5.26 5.12
CA ARG A 189 -14.36 -5.57 5.93
C ARG A 189 -14.00 -6.35 7.21
N GLY A 190 -14.53 -5.89 8.34
CA GLY A 190 -14.30 -6.46 9.67
C GLY A 190 -12.99 -6.00 10.33
N ARG A 191 -12.15 -5.24 9.63
CA ARG A 191 -10.96 -4.63 10.20
C ARG A 191 -11.29 -3.25 10.76
N ARG A 192 -10.50 -2.83 11.73
CA ARG A 192 -10.50 -1.46 12.25
C ARG A 192 -10.30 -0.46 11.11
N ALA A 193 -11.16 0.54 11.06
CA ALA A 193 -11.08 1.62 10.10
C ALA A 193 -10.04 2.65 10.52
N HIS A 194 -9.08 2.93 9.63
CA HIS A 194 -8.10 4.00 9.78
C HIS A 194 -8.31 5.05 8.70
N ILE A 195 -8.05 6.30 9.05
CA ILE A 195 -8.03 7.42 8.11
C ILE A 195 -6.64 7.55 7.51
N LEU A 196 -6.56 7.68 6.19
CA LEU A 196 -5.31 7.94 5.46
C LEU A 196 -5.24 9.41 5.07
N LEU A 197 -4.02 9.86 4.72
CA LEU A 197 -3.89 11.19 4.11
C LEU A 197 -4.67 11.21 2.79
N PHE A 198 -5.40 12.29 2.59
CA PHE A 198 -6.31 12.57 1.48
C PHE A 198 -7.63 11.78 1.48
N ASP A 199 -7.89 10.96 2.50
CA ASP A 199 -9.25 10.46 2.72
C ASP A 199 -10.18 11.65 3.03
N ARG A 200 -11.41 11.60 2.49
CA ARG A 200 -12.50 12.49 2.87
C ARG A 200 -13.50 11.73 3.74
N VAL A 201 -13.85 12.28 4.89
CA VAL A 201 -14.71 11.61 5.86
C VAL A 201 -15.91 12.48 6.21
N TRP A 202 -17.09 11.85 6.32
CA TRP A 202 -18.31 12.51 6.76
C TRP A 202 -19.29 11.53 7.43
N PRO A 203 -20.20 12.01 8.29
CA PRO A 203 -21.26 11.17 8.86
C PRO A 203 -22.22 10.64 7.80
N ALA A 204 -22.68 9.39 7.95
CA ALA A 204 -23.70 8.85 7.07
C ALA A 204 -24.99 9.69 7.12
N GLY A 205 -25.63 9.88 5.96
CA GLY A 205 -26.83 10.72 5.83
C GLY A 205 -26.56 12.22 5.64
N THR A 206 -25.29 12.64 5.65
CA THR A 206 -24.90 14.02 5.30
C THR A 206 -24.36 14.09 3.87
N ASP A 207 -24.51 15.25 3.23
CA ASP A 207 -23.93 15.52 1.90
C ASP A 207 -22.57 16.22 2.08
N PRO A 208 -21.45 15.59 1.69
CA PRO A 208 -20.16 16.24 1.74
C PRO A 208 -19.99 17.29 0.61
N GLY A 209 -20.86 17.31 -0.40
CA GLY A 209 -20.68 18.10 -1.63
C GLY A 209 -19.70 17.45 -2.60
N ALA A 210 -19.41 18.13 -3.72
CA ALA A 210 -18.55 17.59 -4.78
C ALA A 210 -17.12 17.26 -4.27
N PRO A 211 -16.52 16.15 -4.73
CA PRO A 211 -15.13 15.82 -4.40
C PRO A 211 -14.17 16.84 -4.99
N LEU A 212 -13.04 17.05 -4.31
CA LEU A 212 -11.99 18.00 -4.70
C LEU A 212 -10.77 17.28 -5.29
N HIS A 213 -10.90 15.99 -5.59
CA HIS A 213 -9.80 15.17 -6.07
C HIS A 213 -10.26 14.18 -7.13
N VAL A 214 -9.28 13.68 -7.89
CA VAL A 214 -9.43 12.62 -8.87
C VAL A 214 -8.43 11.50 -8.59
N ASP A 215 -8.84 10.26 -8.82
CA ASP A 215 -8.04 9.06 -8.64
C ASP A 215 -7.50 8.55 -9.97
N LEU A 216 -6.18 8.44 -10.05
CA LEU A 216 -5.45 8.05 -11.26
C LEU A 216 -5.00 6.59 -11.25
N ARG A 217 -5.11 5.88 -10.12
CA ARG A 217 -4.62 4.50 -10.02
C ARG A 217 -5.40 3.53 -10.91
N PRO A 218 -6.75 3.57 -10.96
CA PRO A 218 -7.50 2.70 -11.87
C PRO A 218 -7.08 2.90 -13.32
N LEU A 219 -6.92 4.15 -13.76
CA LEU A 219 -6.49 4.50 -15.11
C LEU A 219 -5.06 4.03 -15.40
N SER A 220 -4.12 4.24 -14.48
CA SER A 220 -2.73 3.74 -14.61
C SER A 220 -2.70 2.23 -14.76
N HIS A 221 -3.52 1.52 -13.96
CA HIS A 221 -3.63 0.07 -14.04
C HIS A 221 -4.23 -0.38 -15.38
N GLU A 222 -5.37 0.20 -15.77
CA GLU A 222 -6.06 -0.12 -17.03
C GLU A 222 -5.18 0.12 -18.26
N ARG A 223 -4.47 1.26 -18.28
CA ARG A 223 -3.71 1.70 -19.46
C ARG A 223 -2.26 1.25 -19.45
N GLY A 224 -1.71 0.84 -18.30
CA GLY A 224 -0.34 0.37 -18.15
C GLY A 224 0.73 1.47 -18.28
N PHE A 225 0.40 2.74 -18.01
CA PHE A 225 1.41 3.81 -17.96
C PHE A 225 2.08 3.83 -16.59
N GLN A 226 3.38 4.15 -16.56
CA GLN A 226 4.15 4.19 -15.32
C GLN A 226 4.16 5.55 -14.64
N ARG A 227 4.00 6.63 -15.44
CA ARG A 227 4.08 8.03 -14.99
C ARG A 227 3.15 8.92 -15.80
N MET A 228 2.81 10.07 -15.25
CA MET A 228 1.98 11.08 -15.88
C MET A 228 2.56 12.48 -15.64
N ARG A 229 2.49 13.35 -16.65
CA ARG A 229 2.74 14.78 -16.51
C ARG A 229 1.47 15.53 -16.86
N ILE A 230 0.81 16.09 -15.84
CA ILE A 230 -0.41 16.87 -16.03
C ILE A 230 -0.03 18.21 -16.64
N LYS A 231 -0.71 18.57 -17.73
CA LYS A 231 -0.52 19.84 -18.46
C LYS A 231 -1.66 20.81 -18.22
N HIS A 232 -2.87 20.28 -18.09
CA HIS A 232 -4.08 21.04 -17.86
C HIS A 232 -5.11 20.16 -17.17
N LEU A 233 -5.86 20.75 -16.25
CA LEU A 233 -6.98 20.12 -15.55
C LEU A 233 -8.14 21.11 -15.55
N SER A 234 -9.25 20.72 -16.15
CA SER A 234 -10.52 21.45 -16.12
C SER A 234 -11.56 20.65 -15.33
N ALA A 235 -12.81 21.13 -15.31
CA ALA A 235 -13.93 20.40 -14.70
C ALA A 235 -14.29 19.11 -15.46
N GLU A 236 -14.02 19.06 -16.77
CA GLU A 236 -14.46 17.97 -17.65
C GLU A 236 -13.30 17.14 -18.19
N HIS A 237 -12.11 17.73 -18.32
CA HIS A 237 -10.99 17.11 -18.99
C HIS A 237 -9.67 17.26 -18.22
N MET A 238 -8.80 16.28 -18.41
CA MET A 238 -7.39 16.36 -18.04
C MET A 238 -6.55 16.11 -19.29
N VAL A 239 -5.64 17.05 -19.58
CA VAL A 239 -4.61 16.90 -20.60
C VAL A 239 -3.32 16.51 -19.90
N ALA A 240 -2.74 15.39 -20.28
CA ALA A 240 -1.52 14.89 -19.68
C ALA A 240 -0.64 14.12 -20.67
N ASP A 241 0.66 14.12 -20.44
CA ASP A 241 1.56 13.18 -21.11
C ASP A 241 1.63 11.89 -20.28
N LEU A 242 1.28 10.74 -20.88
CA LEU A 242 1.38 9.43 -20.26
C LEU A 242 2.69 8.76 -20.67
N ARG A 243 3.42 8.20 -19.72
CA ARG A 243 4.67 7.48 -20.00
C ARG A 243 4.42 5.99 -20.16
N TYR A 244 4.80 5.45 -21.32
CA TYR A 244 4.81 4.03 -21.64
C TYR A 244 6.26 3.58 -21.91
N GLY A 245 6.88 2.95 -20.92
CA GLY A 245 8.30 2.63 -20.95
C GLY A 245 9.14 3.91 -21.12
N GLY A 246 9.84 4.02 -22.25
CA GLY A 246 10.63 5.22 -22.58
C GLY A 246 9.85 6.34 -23.29
N THR A 247 8.59 6.13 -23.68
CA THR A 247 7.86 7.06 -24.56
C THR A 247 6.82 7.87 -23.78
N TRP A 248 6.83 9.19 -23.93
CA TRP A 248 5.76 10.08 -23.46
C TRP A 248 4.75 10.33 -24.57
N VAL A 249 3.46 10.18 -24.26
CA VAL A 249 2.37 10.29 -25.23
C VAL A 249 1.35 11.32 -24.73
N PRO A 250 1.16 12.44 -25.44
CA PRO A 250 0.10 13.40 -25.13
C PRO A 250 -1.27 12.72 -25.20
N SER A 251 -2.06 12.88 -24.15
CA SER A 251 -3.33 12.17 -23.97
C SER A 251 -4.40 13.11 -23.44
N LEU A 252 -5.63 12.85 -23.87
CA LEU A 252 -6.84 13.45 -23.34
C LEU A 252 -7.58 12.44 -22.48
N LEU A 253 -7.99 12.88 -21.30
CA LEU A 253 -8.71 12.10 -20.32
C LEU A 253 -9.99 12.82 -19.94
N ASP A 254 -11.08 12.07 -19.75
CA ASP A 254 -12.34 12.62 -19.27
C ASP A 254 -12.39 12.54 -17.74
N VAL A 255 -12.86 13.59 -17.10
CA VAL A 255 -12.97 13.72 -15.63
C VAL A 255 -14.45 13.69 -15.24
N LYS A 256 -14.83 12.76 -14.35
CA LYS A 256 -16.20 12.62 -13.84
C LYS A 256 -16.17 12.35 -12.33
N GLY A 257 -16.37 13.38 -11.53
CA GLY A 257 -16.25 13.30 -10.08
C GLY A 257 -14.82 12.90 -9.68
N THR A 258 -14.65 11.82 -8.94
CA THR A 258 -13.33 11.27 -8.58
C THR A 258 -12.71 10.38 -9.64
N ARG A 259 -13.43 10.05 -10.72
CA ARG A 259 -12.95 9.08 -11.74
C ARG A 259 -12.37 9.81 -12.94
N VAL A 260 -11.29 9.24 -13.46
CA VAL A 260 -10.67 9.65 -14.72
C VAL A 260 -10.71 8.47 -15.69
N SER A 261 -11.19 8.70 -16.91
CA SER A 261 -11.23 7.70 -17.98
C SER A 261 -10.41 8.14 -19.19
N PHE A 262 -9.85 7.18 -19.91
CA PHE A 262 -9.08 7.44 -21.12
C PHE A 262 -10.01 7.87 -22.27
N ALA A 263 -9.76 9.03 -22.88
CA ALA A 263 -10.51 9.51 -24.04
C ALA A 263 -9.77 9.24 -25.36
N CYS A 264 -8.53 9.73 -25.49
CA CYS A 264 -7.70 9.47 -26.68
C CYS A 264 -6.21 9.77 -26.41
N GLU A 265 -5.35 9.31 -27.32
CA GLU A 265 -3.92 9.62 -27.32
C GLU A 265 -3.44 10.12 -28.69
N ALA A 266 -2.54 11.10 -28.66
CA ALA A 266 -1.86 11.64 -29.83
C ALA A 266 -0.48 10.97 -29.97
N LEU A 267 -0.46 9.72 -30.44
CA LEU A 267 0.79 8.97 -30.62
C LEU A 267 1.76 9.70 -31.55
N PRO A 268 3.03 9.88 -31.15
CA PRO A 268 4.08 10.33 -32.07
C PRO A 268 4.24 9.36 -33.24
N GLU A 269 4.70 9.87 -34.38
CA GLU A 269 5.01 9.04 -35.54
C GLU A 269 6.03 7.95 -35.18
N GLY A 270 5.78 6.72 -35.62
CA GLY A 270 6.63 5.56 -35.31
C GLY A 270 6.63 5.12 -33.83
N ALA A 271 5.81 5.69 -32.95
CA ALA A 271 5.75 5.30 -31.54
C ALA A 271 4.79 4.14 -31.24
N ARG A 272 3.88 3.80 -32.18
CA ARG A 272 2.80 2.84 -31.96
C ARG A 272 3.30 1.49 -31.45
N GLU A 273 4.29 0.90 -32.13
CA GLU A 273 4.82 -0.42 -31.78
C GLU A 273 5.46 -0.41 -30.38
N ARG A 274 6.29 0.59 -30.07
CA ARG A 274 6.92 0.74 -28.75
C ARG A 274 5.89 0.90 -27.64
N VAL A 275 4.84 1.69 -27.84
CA VAL A 275 3.76 1.89 -26.86
C VAL A 275 2.96 0.61 -26.67
N THR A 276 2.60 -0.09 -27.75
CA THR A 276 1.91 -1.38 -27.68
C THR A 276 2.73 -2.42 -26.91
N GLN A 277 4.03 -2.53 -27.20
CA GLN A 277 4.92 -3.43 -26.50
C GLN A 277 5.06 -3.06 -25.02
N ALA A 278 5.21 -1.77 -24.71
CA ALA A 278 5.29 -1.28 -23.33
C ALA A 278 4.02 -1.57 -22.52
N ARG A 279 2.83 -1.42 -23.14
CA ARG A 279 1.55 -1.78 -22.53
C ARG A 279 1.45 -3.28 -22.27
N ALA A 280 1.77 -4.11 -23.26
CA ALA A 280 1.76 -5.56 -23.10
C ALA A 280 2.70 -6.01 -21.96
N LEU A 281 3.90 -5.41 -21.89
CA LEU A 281 4.85 -5.66 -20.82
C LEU A 281 4.32 -5.20 -19.45
N ALA A 282 3.72 -4.02 -19.38
CA ALA A 282 3.12 -3.48 -18.15
C ALA A 282 1.98 -4.37 -17.65
N THR A 283 1.07 -4.80 -18.52
CA THR A 283 -0.04 -5.70 -18.17
C THR A 283 0.48 -7.04 -17.64
N ARG A 284 1.46 -7.64 -18.32
CA ARG A 284 2.10 -8.89 -17.85
C ARG A 284 2.72 -8.71 -16.46
N ARG A 285 3.50 -7.64 -16.27
CA ARG A 285 4.11 -7.31 -14.98
C ARG A 285 3.07 -7.06 -13.89
N GLN A 286 2.02 -6.30 -14.16
CA GLN A 286 0.94 -6.05 -13.20
C GLN A 286 0.29 -7.35 -12.71
N ARG A 287 0.01 -8.29 -13.61
CA ARG A 287 -0.55 -9.61 -13.24
C ARG A 287 0.38 -10.40 -12.32
N ALA A 288 1.67 -10.45 -12.68
CA ALA A 288 2.67 -11.13 -11.87
C ALA A 288 2.83 -10.49 -10.48
N VAL A 289 2.92 -9.15 -10.43
CA VAL A 289 3.02 -8.38 -9.17
C VAL A 289 1.73 -8.49 -8.34
N ALA A 290 0.55 -8.61 -8.96
CA ALA A 290 -0.70 -8.81 -8.24
C ALA A 290 -0.71 -10.14 -7.45
N LYS A 291 -0.16 -11.22 -8.01
CA LYS A 291 0.02 -12.49 -7.29
C LYS A 291 0.97 -12.33 -6.09
N GLN A 292 2.08 -11.62 -6.26
CA GLN A 292 2.99 -11.32 -5.15
C GLN A 292 2.30 -10.49 -4.06
N ARG A 293 1.59 -9.43 -4.45
CA ARG A 293 0.83 -8.58 -3.50
C ARG A 293 -0.19 -9.41 -2.74
N ALA A 294 -0.94 -10.29 -3.39
CA ALA A 294 -1.89 -11.17 -2.71
C ALA A 294 -1.22 -12.00 -1.60
N ALA A 295 -0.07 -12.61 -1.90
CA ALA A 295 0.72 -13.33 -0.90
C ALA A 295 1.19 -12.42 0.25
N MET A 296 1.69 -11.21 -0.04
CA MET A 296 2.07 -10.23 0.98
C MET A 296 0.89 -9.87 1.89
N VAL A 297 -0.29 -9.63 1.31
CA VAL A 297 -1.52 -9.31 2.07
C VAL A 297 -1.89 -10.45 3.00
N THR A 298 -1.89 -11.69 2.50
CA THR A 298 -2.16 -12.86 3.35
C THR A 298 -1.17 -12.97 4.51
N MET A 299 0.13 -12.74 4.27
CA MET A 299 1.14 -12.79 5.34
C MET A 299 0.95 -11.65 6.37
N VAL A 300 0.50 -10.46 5.94
CA VAL A 300 0.13 -9.35 6.83
C VAL A 300 -1.09 -9.70 7.68
N GLU A 301 -2.09 -10.35 7.10
CA GLU A 301 -3.30 -10.80 7.79
C GLU A 301 -3.05 -11.94 8.78
N GLU A 302 -2.16 -12.87 8.43
CA GLU A 302 -1.69 -13.92 9.33
C GLU A 302 -0.86 -13.36 10.48
N ALA A 303 -0.24 -12.19 10.30
CA ALA A 303 0.58 -11.54 11.32
C ALA A 303 1.64 -12.48 11.90
N LEU A 304 2.36 -13.16 11.00
CA LEU A 304 3.38 -14.14 11.36
C LEU A 304 4.41 -13.53 12.33
N PRO A 305 4.87 -14.30 13.34
CA PRO A 305 5.79 -13.77 14.34
C PRO A 305 7.14 -13.46 13.71
N PHE A 306 7.80 -12.40 14.21
CA PHE A 306 9.20 -12.19 13.93
C PHE A 306 10.02 -13.32 14.57
N ASP A 307 11.08 -13.75 13.91
CA ASP A 307 11.94 -14.85 14.38
C ASP A 307 12.96 -14.34 15.41
N GLU A 308 12.45 -13.76 16.49
CA GLU A 308 13.20 -13.25 17.64
C GLU A 308 12.59 -13.92 18.89
N PRO A 309 13.40 -14.63 19.70
CA PRO A 309 12.91 -15.28 20.90
C PRO A 309 12.45 -14.25 21.95
N ILE A 310 11.44 -14.60 22.76
CA ILE A 310 10.94 -13.78 23.87
C ILE A 310 12.06 -13.49 24.87
N THR A 311 12.76 -14.54 25.30
CA THR A 311 14.00 -14.45 26.07
C THR A 311 15.18 -14.68 25.14
N GLU A 312 16.00 -13.67 24.92
CA GLU A 312 17.15 -13.72 24.01
C GLU A 312 18.49 -13.81 24.76
N GLU A 313 19.36 -14.73 24.33
CA GLU A 313 20.74 -14.87 24.80
C GLU A 313 21.72 -14.55 23.65
N GLY A 314 22.21 -13.32 23.58
CA GLY A 314 23.07 -12.87 22.48
C GLY A 314 22.24 -12.41 21.27
N GLN A 315 22.69 -12.71 20.05
CA GLN A 315 21.92 -12.48 18.82
C GLN A 315 21.41 -13.84 18.33
N GLN A 316 20.11 -14.08 18.48
CA GLN A 316 19.46 -15.34 18.16
C GLN A 316 18.37 -15.21 17.11
N ASP A 317 18.27 -14.07 16.43
CA ASP A 317 17.39 -13.85 15.29
C ASP A 317 17.54 -14.99 14.27
N GLY A 318 16.45 -15.69 14.00
CA GLY A 318 16.43 -16.79 13.05
C GLY A 318 16.49 -18.20 13.66
N ASN A 319 16.51 -18.35 14.97
CA ASN A 319 16.61 -19.68 15.60
C ASN A 319 15.25 -20.32 15.92
N LEU A 320 14.15 -19.56 15.95
CA LEU A 320 12.80 -20.11 16.16
C LEU A 320 12.28 -20.86 14.94
N ARG A 321 12.56 -20.41 13.70
CA ARG A 321 12.04 -21.09 12.50
C ARG A 321 12.53 -22.54 12.36
N PRO A 322 13.81 -22.89 12.60
CA PRO A 322 14.24 -24.29 12.66
C PRO A 322 13.49 -25.11 13.73
N ALA A 323 13.34 -24.57 14.94
CA ALA A 323 12.62 -25.23 16.04
C ALA A 323 11.12 -25.43 15.69
N TRP A 324 10.50 -24.42 15.08
CA TRP A 324 9.15 -24.48 14.56
C TRP A 324 8.99 -25.55 13.47
N LYS A 325 9.91 -25.61 12.49
CA LYS A 325 9.89 -26.61 11.40
C LYS A 325 9.96 -28.02 11.98
N TRP A 326 10.84 -28.24 12.97
CA TRP A 326 10.96 -29.51 13.68
C TRP A 326 9.66 -29.88 14.40
N ALA A 327 9.10 -28.96 15.18
CA ALA A 327 7.85 -29.21 15.91
C ALA A 327 6.67 -29.51 14.96
N TYR A 328 6.55 -28.74 13.87
CA TYR A 328 5.53 -28.95 12.84
C TYR A 328 5.65 -30.35 12.22
N SER A 329 6.85 -30.76 11.78
CA SER A 329 7.05 -32.06 11.13
C SER A 329 6.85 -33.25 12.08
N HIS A 330 6.99 -33.06 13.39
CA HIS A 330 6.76 -34.09 14.42
C HIS A 330 5.31 -34.13 14.92
N GLY A 331 4.40 -33.34 14.33
CA GLY A 331 2.99 -33.31 14.72
C GLY A 331 2.73 -32.61 16.05
N TRP A 332 3.66 -31.79 16.53
CA TRP A 332 3.49 -31.03 17.75
C TRP A 332 2.68 -29.74 17.50
N ASP A 333 1.94 -29.30 18.51
CA ASP A 333 1.18 -28.04 18.46
C ASP A 333 1.96 -26.85 19.07
N GLY A 334 3.13 -27.11 19.64
CA GLY A 334 4.03 -26.11 20.20
C GLY A 334 5.43 -26.67 20.46
N TYR A 335 6.34 -25.78 20.84
CA TYR A 335 7.74 -26.08 21.16
C TYR A 335 8.25 -25.11 22.21
N THR A 336 9.37 -25.46 22.86
CA THR A 336 10.06 -24.58 23.80
C THR A 336 11.38 -24.11 23.22
N PHE A 337 11.76 -22.86 23.51
CA PHE A 337 13.05 -22.27 23.15
C PHE A 337 13.43 -21.26 24.25
N ASN A 338 14.61 -21.39 24.85
CA ASN A 338 15.05 -20.60 26.02
C ASN A 338 13.97 -20.57 27.14
N ASP A 339 13.43 -21.74 27.49
CA ASP A 339 12.36 -21.94 28.47
C ASP A 339 11.00 -21.27 28.16
N ASP A 340 10.91 -20.50 27.07
CA ASP A 340 9.65 -19.93 26.58
C ASP A 340 8.89 -20.92 25.69
N TYR A 341 7.57 -20.93 25.81
CA TYR A 341 6.68 -21.76 24.99
C TYR A 341 6.15 -21.00 23.77
N TYR A 342 6.27 -21.60 22.60
CA TYR A 342 5.81 -21.09 21.31
C TYR A 342 4.79 -22.04 20.71
N ARG A 343 3.76 -21.49 20.07
CA ARG A 343 2.75 -22.27 19.35
C ARG A 343 3.15 -22.50 17.90
N VAL A 344 2.88 -23.69 17.39
CA VAL A 344 3.04 -24.02 15.97
C VAL A 344 1.91 -23.40 15.14
N PHE A 345 0.70 -23.32 15.70
CA PHE A 345 -0.51 -22.79 15.06
C PHE A 345 -1.09 -21.58 15.80
N ASP A 346 -1.84 -20.75 15.08
CA ASP A 346 -2.63 -19.68 15.67
C ASP A 346 -3.98 -20.18 16.20
N LEU A 347 -4.81 -19.26 16.69
CA LEU A 347 -6.14 -19.61 17.22
C LEU A 347 -7.11 -20.11 16.15
N GLN A 348 -6.78 -19.93 14.87
CA GLN A 348 -7.54 -20.40 13.71
C GLN A 348 -6.96 -21.70 13.14
N GLY A 349 -5.94 -22.30 13.77
CA GLY A 349 -5.28 -23.50 13.27
C GLY A 349 -4.34 -23.24 12.09
N ARG A 350 -4.00 -21.97 11.78
CA ARG A 350 -3.08 -21.63 10.70
C ARG A 350 -1.62 -21.72 11.17
N PRO A 351 -0.68 -22.19 10.34
CA PRO A 351 0.74 -22.26 10.69
C PRO A 351 1.34 -20.90 11.06
N LYS A 352 1.99 -20.80 12.23
CA LYS A 352 2.71 -19.60 12.71
C LYS A 352 4.20 -19.68 12.43
N VAL A 353 4.57 -19.73 11.15
CA VAL A 353 5.97 -19.81 10.71
C VAL A 353 6.72 -18.53 11.13
N PRO A 354 7.76 -18.60 11.99
CA PRO A 354 8.59 -17.44 12.32
C PRO A 354 9.37 -16.93 11.10
N GLN A 355 9.56 -15.61 11.02
CA GLN A 355 10.20 -14.94 9.89
C GLN A 355 11.13 -13.80 10.32
N VAL A 356 12.30 -13.70 9.70
CA VAL A 356 13.05 -12.43 9.61
C VAL A 356 12.70 -11.68 8.32
N CYS A 357 13.27 -10.49 8.12
CA CYS A 357 12.95 -9.63 6.98
C CYS A 357 13.15 -10.28 5.60
N ILE A 358 14.21 -11.09 5.42
CA ILE A 358 14.45 -11.78 4.14
C ILE A 358 13.53 -12.99 3.96
N ASP A 359 13.08 -13.63 5.03
CA ASP A 359 12.08 -14.70 4.91
C ASP A 359 10.77 -14.16 4.37
N PHE A 360 10.40 -12.92 4.73
CA PHE A 360 9.22 -12.28 4.13
C PHE A 360 9.36 -12.18 2.60
N ILE A 361 10.57 -11.93 2.10
CA ILE A 361 10.87 -11.86 0.67
C ILE A 361 10.71 -13.22 0.00
N THR A 362 11.39 -14.24 0.51
CA THR A 362 11.39 -15.60 -0.05
C THR A 362 10.01 -16.25 0.09
N ASP A 363 9.39 -16.16 1.27
CA ASP A 363 8.09 -16.75 1.54
C ASP A 363 6.99 -16.09 0.70
N THR A 364 7.10 -14.79 0.38
CA THR A 364 6.16 -14.14 -0.55
C THR A 364 6.21 -14.79 -1.93
N LEU A 365 7.41 -15.10 -2.46
CA LEU A 365 7.56 -15.72 -3.77
C LEU A 365 7.11 -17.17 -3.76
N GLU A 366 7.49 -17.92 -2.73
CA GLU A 366 7.04 -19.30 -2.52
C GLU A 366 5.52 -19.36 -2.44
N ARG A 367 4.89 -18.55 -1.59
CA ARG A 367 3.42 -18.51 -1.44
C ARG A 367 2.71 -18.06 -2.70
N ALA A 368 3.23 -17.03 -3.38
CA ALA A 368 2.69 -16.59 -4.66
C ALA A 368 2.79 -17.67 -5.75
N SER A 369 3.80 -18.55 -5.66
CA SER A 369 3.97 -19.71 -6.54
C SER A 369 3.19 -20.96 -6.13
N GLY A 370 2.48 -20.92 -4.99
CA GLY A 370 1.65 -22.02 -4.49
C GLY A 370 2.24 -22.85 -3.34
N THR A 371 3.35 -22.42 -2.74
CA THR A 371 3.94 -23.09 -1.56
C THR A 371 3.20 -22.72 -0.29
N TRP A 372 2.70 -23.69 0.46
CA TRP A 372 1.94 -23.48 1.70
C TRP A 372 2.23 -24.56 2.73
N TRP A 373 2.22 -24.18 4.00
CA TRP A 373 2.17 -25.13 5.12
C TRP A 373 0.72 -25.47 5.39
N GLU A 374 0.39 -26.76 5.50
CA GLU A 374 -0.98 -27.20 5.76
C GLU A 374 -1.42 -26.86 7.20
N PRO A 375 -2.71 -26.50 7.41
CA PRO A 375 -3.27 -26.15 8.71
C PRO A 375 -3.35 -27.32 9.70
N GLN A 376 -3.72 -27.00 10.94
CA GLN A 376 -3.71 -27.94 12.07
C GLN A 376 -4.59 -29.17 11.83
N ASP A 377 -5.69 -29.03 11.09
CA ASP A 377 -6.68 -30.08 10.80
C ASP A 377 -6.31 -31.00 9.62
N ARG A 378 -5.13 -30.79 9.03
CA ARG A 378 -4.59 -31.58 7.91
C ARG A 378 -3.26 -32.23 8.25
N ALA A 379 -2.80 -33.11 7.36
CA ALA A 379 -1.47 -33.71 7.45
C ALA A 379 -0.39 -32.62 7.51
N ARG A 380 0.63 -32.84 8.34
CA ARG A 380 1.74 -31.89 8.56
C ARG A 380 2.67 -31.90 7.35
N GLU A 381 2.26 -31.17 6.31
CA GLU A 381 2.94 -31.14 5.03
C GLU A 381 3.18 -29.70 4.57
N ARG A 382 4.34 -29.49 3.92
CA ARG A 382 4.60 -28.27 3.16
C ARG A 382 4.33 -28.58 1.69
N LYS A 383 3.17 -28.14 1.19
CA LYS A 383 2.87 -28.18 -0.23
C LYS A 383 3.84 -27.25 -0.96
N LEU A 384 4.50 -27.76 -2.00
CA LEU A 384 5.46 -27.00 -2.80
C LEU A 384 4.77 -26.37 -4.03
N GLY A 385 5.15 -25.13 -4.31
CA GLY A 385 4.76 -24.37 -5.50
C GLY A 385 5.83 -24.37 -6.58
N GLY A 386 5.82 -23.35 -7.43
CA GLY A 386 6.77 -23.19 -8.54
C GLY A 386 8.19 -22.76 -8.13
N VAL A 387 8.42 -22.37 -6.88
CA VAL A 387 9.76 -22.09 -6.33
C VAL A 387 9.88 -22.58 -4.89
N ASP A 388 11.08 -23.07 -4.55
CA ASP A 388 11.45 -23.48 -3.20
C ASP A 388 12.89 -23.04 -2.90
N PHE A 389 13.05 -22.01 -2.07
CA PHE A 389 14.38 -21.48 -1.73
C PHE A 389 15.14 -22.37 -0.74
N ASP A 390 14.48 -23.35 -0.10
CA ASP A 390 15.18 -24.36 0.72
C ASP A 390 16.05 -25.29 -0.16
N ASN A 391 15.76 -25.39 -1.47
CA ASN A 391 16.41 -26.31 -2.41
C ASN A 391 17.22 -25.58 -3.52
N MET A 392 17.64 -24.33 -3.26
CA MET A 392 18.37 -23.48 -4.21
C MET A 392 19.85 -23.27 -3.87
N ASP A 393 20.43 -24.12 -3.01
CA ASP A 393 21.85 -24.09 -2.62
C ASP A 393 22.36 -22.72 -2.11
N ILE A 394 21.50 -21.96 -1.44
CA ILE A 394 21.87 -20.66 -0.87
C ILE A 394 22.51 -20.88 0.52
N GLU A 395 23.84 -20.78 0.59
CA GLU A 395 24.71 -21.07 1.75
C GLU A 395 24.19 -20.52 3.09
N ASN A 396 23.56 -19.34 3.07
CA ASN A 396 22.76 -18.81 4.18
C ASN A 396 21.60 -17.99 3.61
N ARG A 397 20.50 -18.66 3.24
CA ARG A 397 19.31 -18.02 2.66
C ARG A 397 18.67 -16.93 3.53
N ARG A 398 19.00 -16.90 4.82
CA ARG A 398 18.46 -15.94 5.79
C ARG A 398 19.33 -14.69 5.95
N SER A 399 20.39 -14.57 5.15
CA SER A 399 21.17 -13.34 5.08
C SER A 399 20.83 -12.53 3.83
N VAL A 400 20.53 -11.24 4.03
CA VAL A 400 20.21 -10.31 2.93
C VAL A 400 21.41 -10.14 1.99
N ASP A 401 22.64 -10.08 2.52
CA ASP A 401 23.85 -9.93 1.71
C ASP A 401 24.11 -11.15 0.81
N VAL A 402 23.90 -12.37 1.34
CA VAL A 402 23.99 -13.63 0.62
C VAL A 402 22.92 -13.68 -0.47
N PHE A 403 21.69 -13.25 -0.16
CA PHE A 403 20.63 -13.17 -1.18
C PHE A 403 20.97 -12.19 -2.30
N ILE A 404 21.58 -11.03 -2.00
CA ILE A 404 22.05 -10.09 -3.01
C ILE A 404 23.13 -10.73 -3.90
N ARG A 405 24.12 -11.42 -3.32
CA ARG A 405 25.16 -12.14 -4.07
C ARG A 405 24.55 -13.22 -4.96
N TYR A 406 23.67 -14.04 -4.40
CA TYR A 406 22.92 -15.06 -5.14
C TYR A 406 22.15 -14.44 -6.32
N ALA A 407 21.47 -13.31 -6.10
CA ALA A 407 20.73 -12.64 -7.16
C ALA A 407 21.63 -12.14 -8.29
N LYS A 408 22.86 -11.68 -7.98
CA LYS A 408 23.86 -11.29 -8.98
C LYS A 408 24.36 -12.47 -9.80
N GLU A 409 24.53 -13.62 -9.17
CA GLU A 409 24.98 -14.87 -9.80
C GLU A 409 23.90 -15.48 -10.71
N HIS A 410 22.63 -15.06 -10.53
CA HIS A 410 21.48 -15.53 -11.30
C HIS A 410 20.81 -14.42 -12.13
N PRO A 411 21.51 -13.80 -13.11
CA PRO A 411 21.00 -12.65 -13.88
C PRO A 411 19.83 -12.99 -14.81
N ALA A 412 19.59 -14.29 -15.06
CA ALA A 412 18.41 -14.79 -15.77
C ALA A 412 17.12 -14.61 -14.93
N TRP A 413 17.24 -14.56 -13.61
CA TRP A 413 16.12 -14.46 -12.68
C TRP A 413 16.00 -13.06 -12.08
N PHE A 414 17.14 -12.37 -11.91
CA PHE A 414 17.20 -11.09 -11.25
C PHE A 414 17.90 -10.01 -12.09
N ASP A 415 17.47 -8.77 -11.90
CA ASP A 415 18.14 -7.54 -12.31
C ASP A 415 18.55 -6.79 -11.04
N VAL A 416 19.84 -6.85 -10.71
CA VAL A 416 20.38 -6.26 -9.47
C VAL A 416 21.05 -4.92 -9.78
N TYR A 417 20.61 -3.89 -9.06
CA TYR A 417 21.21 -2.56 -9.06
C TYR A 417 21.75 -2.25 -7.66
N GLU A 418 23.06 -2.15 -7.53
CA GLU A 418 23.71 -1.71 -6.29
C GLU A 418 24.16 -0.26 -6.38
N LEU A 419 23.93 0.49 -5.30
CA LEU A 419 24.41 1.86 -5.18
C LEU A 419 25.84 1.84 -4.63
N ALA A 420 26.72 2.63 -5.26
CA ALA A 420 28.03 2.95 -4.70
C ALA A 420 27.89 3.72 -3.38
N ASP A 421 28.91 3.70 -2.53
CA ASP A 421 28.83 4.32 -1.19
C ASP A 421 28.53 5.83 -1.29
N GLU A 422 29.04 6.51 -2.31
CA GLU A 422 28.89 7.95 -2.56
C GLU A 422 27.51 8.32 -3.10
N GLU A 423 26.80 7.36 -3.72
CA GLU A 423 25.44 7.55 -4.23
C GLU A 423 24.38 7.37 -3.14
N ARG A 424 24.76 6.82 -1.98
CA ARG A 424 23.83 6.48 -0.91
C ARG A 424 23.46 7.69 -0.08
N VAL A 425 22.17 7.98 -0.08
CA VAL A 425 21.58 8.95 0.83
C VAL A 425 21.05 8.22 2.06
N ARG A 426 21.46 8.67 3.25
CA ARG A 426 20.95 8.15 4.53
C ARG A 426 19.55 8.70 4.78
N PHE A 427 18.65 7.87 5.31
CA PHE A 427 17.27 8.28 5.59
C PHE A 427 17.14 9.43 6.59
N PHE A 428 18.11 9.58 7.50
CA PHE A 428 18.19 10.70 8.44
C PHE A 428 18.07 12.05 7.71
N ASN A 429 18.64 12.16 6.50
CA ASN A 429 18.43 13.28 5.60
C ASN A 429 17.21 13.01 4.71
N ARG A 430 16.02 13.15 5.30
CA ARG A 430 14.74 12.79 4.66
C ARG A 430 14.52 13.47 3.32
N HIS A 431 14.77 14.78 3.26
CA HIS A 431 14.56 15.56 2.04
C HIS A 431 15.39 15.01 0.88
N ASP A 432 16.69 14.88 1.07
CA ASP A 432 17.60 14.37 0.03
C ASP A 432 17.30 12.90 -0.31
N PHE A 433 16.89 12.11 0.68
CA PHE A 433 16.53 10.71 0.47
C PHE A 433 15.31 10.56 -0.47
N PHE A 434 14.25 11.32 -0.20
CA PHE A 434 13.04 11.28 -1.03
C PHE A 434 13.25 11.98 -2.38
N ALA A 435 14.06 13.03 -2.44
CA ALA A 435 14.50 13.63 -3.70
C ALA A 435 15.28 12.61 -4.56
N HIS A 436 16.18 11.83 -3.96
CA HIS A 436 16.89 10.74 -4.65
C HIS A 436 15.92 9.70 -5.22
N LEU A 437 14.93 9.25 -4.42
CA LEU A 437 13.92 8.30 -4.87
C LEU A 437 13.08 8.85 -6.04
N ALA A 438 12.64 10.10 -5.96
CA ALA A 438 11.87 10.75 -7.01
C ALA A 438 12.67 10.92 -8.31
N ALA A 439 13.94 11.33 -8.21
CA ALA A 439 14.85 11.45 -9.36
C ALA A 439 15.12 10.09 -10.03
N ASN A 440 15.10 9.01 -9.26
CA ASN A 440 15.36 7.64 -9.71
C ASN A 440 14.10 6.77 -9.80
N ALA A 441 12.91 7.37 -9.91
CA ALA A 441 11.63 6.64 -9.88
C ALA A 441 11.57 5.44 -10.84
N ASP A 442 12.18 5.54 -12.03
CA ASP A 442 12.19 4.45 -13.02
C ASP A 442 12.99 3.20 -12.57
N ARG A 443 13.90 3.36 -11.60
CA ARG A 443 14.70 2.28 -11.01
C ARG A 443 13.93 1.48 -9.95
N TYR A 444 12.85 2.04 -9.41
CA TYR A 444 12.13 1.52 -8.26
C TYR A 444 10.66 1.29 -8.62
N ALA A 445 10.31 0.05 -8.98
CA ALA A 445 8.96 -0.30 -9.43
C ALA A 445 8.27 -1.23 -8.42
N PRO A 446 6.92 -1.24 -8.38
CA PRO A 446 6.18 -2.25 -7.62
C PRO A 446 6.63 -3.68 -7.94
N GLY A 447 6.82 -4.48 -6.89
CA GLY A 447 7.35 -5.85 -6.96
C GLY A 447 8.88 -5.95 -6.92
N ASP A 448 9.61 -4.82 -7.01
CA ASP A 448 11.05 -4.82 -6.75
C ASP A 448 11.31 -5.03 -5.24
N ILE A 449 12.41 -5.71 -4.94
CA ILE A 449 12.94 -5.88 -3.58
C ILE A 449 13.99 -4.80 -3.35
N VAL A 450 13.96 -4.16 -2.20
CA VAL A 450 14.94 -3.17 -1.76
C VAL A 450 15.64 -3.70 -0.53
N ALA A 451 16.97 -3.62 -0.53
CA ALA A 451 17.80 -3.89 0.62
C ALA A 451 18.43 -2.58 1.12
N ILE A 452 18.26 -2.31 2.41
CA ILE A 452 18.86 -1.18 3.10
C ILE A 452 19.94 -1.67 4.07
N HIS A 453 20.96 -0.85 4.27
CA HIS A 453 22.08 -1.18 5.15
C HIS A 453 22.57 0.07 5.88
N GLY A 454 22.96 -0.12 7.14
CA GLY A 454 23.47 0.95 7.99
C GLY A 454 23.32 0.61 9.48
N PRO A 455 23.86 1.47 10.36
CA PRO A 455 23.85 1.21 11.79
C PRO A 455 22.43 1.34 12.38
N ARG A 456 22.12 0.50 13.37
CA ARG A 456 20.97 0.65 14.27
C ARG A 456 21.33 1.56 15.46
N SER A 457 20.41 1.68 16.41
CA SER A 457 20.61 2.43 17.66
C SER A 457 21.72 1.86 18.55
N ASP A 458 22.05 0.58 18.40
CA ASP A 458 23.17 -0.11 19.04
C ASP A 458 24.54 0.20 18.39
N GLY A 459 24.54 0.89 17.25
CA GLY A 459 25.75 1.16 16.46
C GLY A 459 26.16 0.03 15.53
N GLU A 460 25.50 -1.14 15.59
CA GLU A 460 25.82 -2.29 14.76
C GLU A 460 25.20 -2.19 13.37
N MET A 461 25.96 -2.63 12.37
CA MET A 461 25.55 -2.62 10.97
C MET A 461 24.53 -3.72 10.72
N HIS A 462 23.34 -3.32 10.28
CA HIS A 462 22.25 -4.25 10.09
C HIS A 462 21.62 -4.08 8.71
N TRP A 463 21.28 -5.23 8.13
CA TRP A 463 20.49 -5.32 6.91
C TRP A 463 19.00 -5.31 7.20
N HIS A 464 18.25 -4.83 6.23
CA HIS A 464 16.80 -5.01 6.19
C HIS A 464 16.33 -5.04 4.74
N SER A 465 15.32 -5.85 4.44
CA SER A 465 14.76 -6.01 3.10
C SER A 465 13.26 -5.92 3.07
N PHE A 466 12.72 -5.36 1.98
CA PHE A 466 11.28 -5.20 1.77
C PHE A 466 10.93 -5.10 0.29
N TYR A 467 9.66 -5.34 -0.05
CA TYR A 467 9.14 -5.07 -1.38
C TYR A 467 8.68 -3.63 -1.51
N ILE A 468 8.81 -3.08 -2.72
CA ILE A 468 8.00 -1.94 -3.14
C ILE A 468 6.59 -2.45 -3.40
N TYR A 469 5.65 -2.03 -2.57
CA TYR A 469 4.26 -2.45 -2.67
C TYR A 469 3.52 -1.67 -3.76
N ASP A 470 3.61 -0.33 -3.78
CA ASP A 470 2.89 0.51 -4.76
C ASP A 470 3.64 1.81 -5.09
N SER A 471 3.21 2.50 -6.16
CA SER A 471 3.85 3.73 -6.67
C SER A 471 2.85 4.80 -7.08
N ASP A 472 3.25 6.06 -7.03
CA ASP A 472 2.45 7.20 -7.48
C ASP A 472 2.32 7.21 -9.01
N PRO A 473 1.11 7.17 -9.59
CA PRO A 473 0.94 7.20 -11.05
C PRO A 473 1.38 8.52 -11.70
N VAL A 474 1.53 9.60 -10.93
CA VAL A 474 2.03 10.88 -11.45
C VAL A 474 3.55 10.85 -11.54
N THR A 475 4.23 10.76 -10.41
CA THR A 475 5.70 10.86 -10.36
C THR A 475 6.42 9.56 -10.68
N GLY A 476 5.76 8.41 -10.54
CA GLY A 476 6.36 7.06 -10.58
C GLY A 476 7.08 6.68 -9.30
N MET A 477 7.09 7.54 -8.29
CA MET A 477 7.82 7.32 -7.05
C MET A 477 7.20 6.16 -6.26
N PRO A 478 8.00 5.25 -5.68
CA PRO A 478 7.48 4.23 -4.78
C PRO A 478 6.90 4.87 -3.51
N LEU A 479 5.68 4.48 -3.13
CA LEU A 479 4.96 5.07 -2.00
C LEU A 479 4.90 4.15 -0.79
N LEU A 480 4.62 2.88 -1.04
CA LEU A 480 4.39 1.89 -0.01
C LEU A 480 5.42 0.77 -0.09
N THR A 481 5.75 0.22 1.07
CA THR A 481 6.59 -0.95 1.25
C THR A 481 5.78 -2.08 1.87
N ALA A 482 6.20 -3.33 1.63
CA ALA A 482 5.71 -4.51 2.33
C ALA A 482 6.89 -5.29 2.90
N SER A 483 6.89 -5.53 4.21
CA SER A 483 8.05 -6.08 4.92
C SER A 483 7.64 -6.79 6.22
N ASN A 484 8.62 -7.46 6.83
CA ASN A 484 8.56 -7.91 8.21
C ASN A 484 9.76 -7.37 9.00
N ALA A 485 9.55 -6.31 9.78
CA ALA A 485 10.47 -5.86 10.81
C ALA A 485 9.73 -5.88 12.16
N GLY A 486 9.66 -7.04 12.80
CA GLY A 486 8.87 -7.31 14.01
C GLY A 486 7.46 -7.84 13.75
N ARG A 487 6.73 -7.28 12.78
CA ARG A 487 5.45 -7.84 12.31
C ARG A 487 5.27 -7.53 10.83
N PRO A 488 4.75 -8.47 10.01
CA PRO A 488 4.39 -8.20 8.63
C PRO A 488 3.44 -7.01 8.49
N ARG A 489 3.83 -5.98 7.71
CA ARG A 489 3.03 -4.76 7.48
C ARG A 489 3.20 -4.22 6.07
N ILE A 490 2.19 -3.47 5.63
CA ILE A 490 2.27 -2.57 4.48
C ILE A 490 2.23 -1.12 5.00
N ARG A 491 3.30 -0.36 4.78
CA ARG A 491 3.51 0.96 5.37
C ARG A 491 4.18 1.92 4.39
N SER A 492 4.26 3.19 4.77
CA SER A 492 5.02 4.19 4.03
C SER A 492 6.52 3.94 4.18
N TRP A 493 7.33 4.55 3.31
CA TRP A 493 8.79 4.52 3.45
C TRP A 493 9.26 5.13 4.77
N GLU A 494 8.62 6.20 5.25
CA GLU A 494 8.93 6.75 6.58
C GLU A 494 8.69 5.71 7.68
N GLY A 495 7.55 5.02 7.66
CA GLY A 495 7.26 3.96 8.64
C GLY A 495 8.26 2.81 8.59
N GLU A 496 8.73 2.44 7.40
CA GLU A 496 9.72 1.38 7.21
C GLU A 496 11.11 1.76 7.74
N MET A 497 11.55 3.00 7.46
CA MET A 497 12.92 3.44 7.73
C MET A 497 13.09 4.04 9.14
N ARG A 498 11.99 4.43 9.81
CA ARG A 498 12.01 5.18 11.09
C ARG A 498 12.84 4.53 12.19
N ALA A 499 12.79 3.20 12.30
CA ALA A 499 13.48 2.48 13.37
C ALA A 499 15.02 2.50 13.23
N ALA A 500 15.54 2.81 12.04
CA ALA A 500 16.98 2.82 11.78
C ALA A 500 17.34 3.91 10.74
N PRO A 501 17.27 5.20 11.12
CA PRO A 501 17.36 6.31 10.18
C PRO A 501 18.76 6.50 9.58
N LEU A 502 19.79 5.87 10.14
CA LEU A 502 21.14 5.92 9.58
C LEU A 502 21.33 4.96 8.41
N ARG A 503 20.34 4.13 8.10
CA ARG A 503 20.35 3.24 6.94
C ARG A 503 20.17 4.02 5.64
N SER A 504 20.69 3.44 4.57
CA SER A 504 20.57 3.91 3.19
C SER A 504 20.23 2.73 2.28
N ILE A 505 19.72 3.01 1.09
CA ILE A 505 19.47 1.96 0.08
C ILE A 505 20.80 1.42 -0.41
N ARG A 506 21.00 0.12 -0.27
CA ARG A 506 22.22 -0.57 -0.71
C ARG A 506 22.03 -1.23 -2.07
N ALA A 507 20.88 -1.88 -2.27
CA ALA A 507 20.55 -2.58 -3.49
C ALA A 507 19.06 -2.55 -3.80
N ARG A 508 18.75 -2.60 -5.09
CA ARG A 508 17.43 -2.94 -5.65
C ARG A 508 17.56 -4.22 -6.45
N ILE A 509 16.74 -5.21 -6.15
CA ILE A 509 16.66 -6.48 -6.85
C ILE A 509 15.30 -6.54 -7.54
N ARG A 510 15.30 -6.54 -8.86
CA ARG A 510 14.08 -6.70 -9.67
C ARG A 510 14.00 -8.11 -10.19
N LEU A 511 12.84 -8.72 -10.01
CA LEU A 511 12.56 -10.02 -10.61
C LEU A 511 12.39 -9.86 -12.12
N ARG A 512 13.12 -10.66 -12.90
CA ARG A 512 12.96 -10.76 -14.34
C ARG A 512 11.56 -11.31 -14.61
N LEU A 513 10.81 -10.61 -15.46
CA LEU A 513 9.39 -10.93 -15.65
C LEU A 513 9.18 -12.35 -16.18
N ASP A 514 10.01 -12.81 -17.12
CA ASP A 514 9.87 -14.14 -17.71
C ASP A 514 10.11 -15.25 -16.68
N TRP A 515 11.07 -15.06 -15.76
CA TRP A 515 11.29 -15.98 -14.64
C TRP A 515 10.13 -15.92 -13.64
N LEU A 516 9.70 -14.71 -13.26
CA LEU A 516 8.59 -14.54 -12.33
C LEU A 516 7.30 -15.20 -12.86
N GLU A 517 6.99 -15.05 -14.14
CA GLU A 517 5.86 -15.75 -14.77
C GLU A 517 6.05 -17.27 -14.81
N SER A 518 7.28 -17.77 -14.98
CA SER A 518 7.54 -19.21 -14.97
C SER A 518 7.27 -19.87 -13.63
N ILE A 519 7.54 -19.18 -12.51
CA ILE A 519 7.29 -19.72 -11.16
C ILE A 519 5.84 -19.49 -10.71
N LEU A 520 5.18 -18.44 -11.19
CA LEU A 520 3.81 -18.11 -10.80
C LEU A 520 2.75 -18.85 -11.63
N GLY A 521 3.14 -19.46 -12.76
CA GLY A 521 2.23 -20.03 -13.74
C GLY A 521 1.51 -18.96 -14.58
N ARG A 522 1.35 -19.24 -15.89
CA ARG A 522 0.74 -18.32 -16.86
C ARG A 522 -0.80 -18.36 -16.89
N ASP A 523 -1.42 -19.41 -16.35
CA ASP A 523 -2.76 -19.83 -16.76
C ASP A 523 -3.92 -19.46 -15.82
N ASP A 524 -3.64 -18.76 -14.72
CA ASP A 524 -4.75 -18.26 -13.89
C ASP A 524 -5.30 -16.97 -14.49
N VAL A 525 -6.56 -17.02 -14.93
CA VAL A 525 -7.38 -15.84 -15.19
C VAL A 525 -7.56 -15.11 -13.86
N VAL A 526 -6.55 -14.35 -13.45
CA VAL A 526 -6.74 -13.26 -12.50
C VAL A 526 -7.63 -12.27 -13.25
N THR A 527 -8.94 -12.34 -13.00
CA THR A 527 -9.90 -11.28 -13.33
C THR A 527 -9.22 -9.96 -13.01
N GLN A 528 -9.14 -9.05 -13.99
CA GLN A 528 -8.33 -7.82 -13.90
C GLN A 528 -8.34 -7.28 -12.47
N ALA A 529 -7.28 -7.56 -11.72
CA ALA A 529 -7.19 -7.09 -10.35
C ALA A 529 -7.18 -5.57 -10.48
N GLY A 530 -8.13 -4.88 -9.83
CA GLY A 530 -8.06 -3.43 -9.72
C GLY A 530 -6.74 -3.00 -9.08
N PRO A 531 -6.45 -1.69 -9.02
CA PRO A 531 -5.33 -1.22 -8.21
C PRO A 531 -5.43 -1.83 -6.81
N ALA A 532 -4.30 -2.27 -6.27
CA ALA A 532 -4.28 -2.90 -4.96
C ALA A 532 -4.90 -1.91 -3.95
N PRO A 533 -5.84 -2.35 -3.10
CA PRO A 533 -6.38 -1.46 -2.10
C PRO A 533 -5.26 -1.02 -1.17
N LEU A 534 -5.25 0.26 -0.81
CA LEU A 534 -4.41 0.71 0.29
C LEU A 534 -5.00 0.12 1.56
N ILE A 535 -4.40 -0.97 2.03
CA ILE A 535 -4.81 -1.64 3.27
C ILE A 535 -4.46 -0.69 4.41
N SER A 536 -5.46 -0.26 5.17
CA SER A 536 -5.42 0.62 6.34
C SER A 536 -4.62 0.11 7.54
N ALA A 537 -4.00 -1.07 7.46
CA ALA A 537 -3.24 -1.67 8.57
C ALA A 537 -2.34 -0.62 9.25
N PRO A 538 -2.32 -0.58 10.60
CA PRO A 538 -1.64 0.47 11.36
C PRO A 538 -0.14 0.52 11.02
N ILE A 539 0.42 1.73 11.07
CA ILE A 539 1.85 2.01 10.84
C ILE A 539 2.71 1.27 11.85
#